data_AF-A0A378JMZ4-F1
#
_entry.id   AF-A0A378JMZ4-F1
#
_cell.length_a   1.000
_cell.length_b   1.000
_cell.length_c   1.000
_cell.angle_alpha   90.00
_cell.angle_beta   90.00
_cell.angle_gamma   90.00
#
_symmetry.space_group_name_H-M   'P 1'
#
loop_
_entity.id
_entity.type
_entity.pdbx_description
1 polymer ?
#
loop_
_entity_poly.entity_id
_entity_poly.type
_entity_poly.pdbx_seq_one_letter_code
_entity_poly.pdbx_strand_id
1 'polypeptide(L)'
;MTQRIIKENLALFLDYRAEQLCKEIAAQNLPREISIVKQVEIRRHVAQLKDFLTSAGKCFALSVAEAAFSETGYGPWWKTILVQVATWKPKDFEALNKTVELDHLLPKNHQSPCRTLTLGNLFEMVLNEVATEHAQANISVKAFLPEGIHQVHYFDPSKKIFELMINGELLWSQSRDIIGGYFPTTELAAILKNHRQQFPGNICLGHGEDHAINVSYKNGKWVVYNPNYSHETIKAMTKSFDTEEQCVGEIKLCLRNEAVALQFVSFRADNQVKFDFFDKLNTAGIIQLIENGGLHIIARNAPAQLQKIIELAFKNPELATALSHAIFKENKTHWSGLLVIARYAPNELENLFSLAQKDASLALGIAKTLTISNNEKWNALHMIASQASNAIEPLLNLAKNNNNINRALHKALSMKNKQGNVPIDLISKNDPNLSKLLTFQLLSSLPKKSFYSSSNHENKIIQNEPQKGELNNQWDR
;
A
#
# COMPACT_ATOMS: atom_id res chain seq x y z
N MET A 1 5.14 -14.19 16.60
CA MET A 1 4.51 -12.96 16.06
C MET A 1 3.73 -12.33 17.21
N THR A 2 4.19 -11.21 17.73
CA THR A 2 3.72 -10.57 18.98
C THR A 2 2.79 -9.38 18.75
N GLN A 3 2.81 -8.76 17.57
CA GLN A 3 1.67 -7.95 17.09
C GLN A 3 0.36 -8.73 17.21
N ARG A 4 0.42 -10.04 16.95
CA ARG A 4 -0.72 -10.96 17.09
C ARG A 4 -1.27 -10.95 18.52
N ILE A 5 -0.40 -10.95 19.53
CA ILE A 5 -0.81 -10.94 20.94
C ILE A 5 -1.56 -9.65 21.28
N ILE A 6 -1.02 -8.48 20.88
CA ILE A 6 -1.72 -7.20 21.08
C ILE A 6 -3.10 -7.24 20.40
N LYS A 7 -3.18 -7.68 19.14
CA LYS A 7 -4.44 -7.75 18.39
C LYS A 7 -5.45 -8.71 19.02
N GLU A 8 -4.99 -9.88 19.47
CA GLU A 8 -5.83 -10.87 20.16
C GLU A 8 -6.36 -10.33 21.50
N ASN A 9 -5.49 -9.67 22.28
CA ASN A 9 -5.89 -9.05 23.55
C ASN A 9 -6.87 -7.90 23.32
N LEU A 10 -6.65 -7.03 22.32
CA LEU A 10 -7.60 -5.99 21.93
C LEU A 10 -8.96 -6.58 21.52
N ALA A 11 -8.97 -7.68 20.75
CA ALA A 11 -10.21 -8.33 20.33
C ALA A 11 -11.00 -8.91 21.52
N LEU A 12 -10.31 -9.48 22.52
CA LEU A 12 -10.92 -9.95 23.77
C LEU A 12 -11.42 -8.79 24.64
N PHE A 13 -10.67 -7.69 24.69
CA PHE A 13 -11.09 -6.47 25.38
C PHE A 13 -12.37 -5.87 24.78
N LEU A 14 -12.50 -5.90 23.45
CA LEU A 14 -13.70 -5.45 22.77
C LEU A 14 -14.94 -6.27 23.14
N ASP A 15 -14.82 -7.60 23.25
CA ASP A 15 -15.94 -8.45 23.71
C ASP A 15 -16.38 -8.06 25.13
N TYR A 16 -15.41 -7.84 26.02
CA TYR A 16 -15.70 -7.36 27.37
C TYR A 16 -16.39 -6.00 27.37
N ARG A 17 -15.87 -5.02 26.61
CA ARG A 17 -16.46 -3.67 26.51
C ARG A 17 -17.87 -3.71 25.92
N ALA A 18 -18.13 -4.56 24.92
CA ALA A 18 -19.44 -4.76 24.34
C ALA A 18 -20.48 -5.16 25.41
N GLU A 19 -20.13 -6.12 26.25
CA GLU A 19 -21.02 -6.61 27.30
C GLU A 19 -21.22 -5.58 28.42
N GLN A 20 -20.21 -4.78 28.76
CA GLN A 20 -20.38 -3.66 29.71
C GLN A 20 -21.34 -2.60 29.15
N LEU A 21 -21.15 -2.16 27.90
CA LEU A 21 -22.04 -1.20 27.25
C LEU A 21 -23.47 -1.74 27.12
N CYS A 22 -23.64 -3.04 26.84
CA CYS A 22 -24.96 -3.66 26.79
C CYS A 22 -25.66 -3.64 28.17
N LYS A 23 -24.92 -3.87 29.25
CA LYS A 23 -25.44 -3.75 30.63
C LYS A 23 -25.81 -2.32 30.97
N GLU A 24 -24.98 -1.35 30.60
CA GLU A 24 -25.26 0.08 30.79
C GLU A 24 -26.54 0.49 30.06
N ILE A 25 -26.73 0.05 28.82
CA ILE A 25 -27.95 0.32 28.03
C ILE A 25 -29.18 -0.38 28.61
N ALA A 26 -29.02 -1.57 29.18
CA ALA A 26 -30.11 -2.25 29.89
C ALA A 26 -30.49 -1.52 31.19
N ALA A 27 -29.55 -0.82 31.82
CA ALA A 27 -29.78 -0.01 33.01
C ALA A 27 -30.31 1.40 32.70
N GLN A 28 -30.18 1.88 31.45
CA GLN A 28 -30.88 3.07 30.99
C GLN A 28 -32.38 2.73 30.91
N ASN A 29 -33.24 3.57 31.49
CA ASN A 29 -34.72 3.41 31.51
C ASN A 29 -35.36 3.55 30.10
N LEU A 30 -34.84 2.86 29.10
CA LEU A 30 -35.31 2.82 27.72
C LEU A 30 -36.38 1.73 27.56
N PRO A 31 -37.32 1.89 26.62
CA PRO A 31 -38.17 0.80 26.18
C PRO A 31 -37.36 -0.45 25.81
N ARG A 32 -37.87 -1.63 26.16
CA ARG A 32 -37.15 -2.91 26.02
C ARG A 32 -36.71 -3.15 24.57
N GLU A 33 -37.57 -2.82 23.61
CA GLU A 33 -37.32 -2.97 22.18
C GLU A 33 -36.14 -2.10 21.74
N ILE A 34 -36.08 -0.86 22.21
CA ILE A 34 -34.99 0.08 21.92
C ILE A 34 -33.68 -0.42 22.55
N SER A 35 -33.73 -0.89 23.79
CA SER A 35 -32.56 -1.46 24.47
C SER A 35 -31.98 -2.65 23.70
N ILE A 36 -32.83 -3.58 23.26
CA ILE A 36 -32.43 -4.75 22.47
C ILE A 36 -31.78 -4.33 21.14
N VAL A 37 -32.40 -3.41 20.40
CA VAL A 37 -31.86 -2.93 19.11
C VAL A 37 -30.46 -2.34 19.29
N LYS A 38 -30.26 -1.47 20.29
CA LYS A 38 -28.94 -0.88 20.57
C LYS A 38 -27.90 -1.92 20.96
N GLN A 39 -28.26 -2.90 21.78
CA GLN A 39 -27.34 -3.99 22.17
C GLN A 39 -26.92 -4.83 20.95
N VAL A 40 -27.86 -5.15 20.05
CA VAL A 40 -27.57 -5.86 18.80
C VAL A 40 -26.63 -5.04 17.92
N GLU A 41 -26.85 -3.73 17.82
CA GLU A 41 -25.99 -2.82 17.06
C GLU A 41 -24.56 -2.78 17.62
N ILE A 42 -24.39 -2.67 18.94
CA ILE A 42 -23.08 -2.71 19.58
C ILE A 42 -22.35 -4.00 19.25
N ARG A 43 -23.00 -5.15 19.43
CA ARG A 43 -22.38 -6.46 19.16
C ARG A 43 -21.98 -6.59 17.69
N ARG A 44 -22.80 -6.08 16.77
CA ARG A 44 -22.47 -6.03 15.33
C ARG A 44 -21.24 -5.17 15.05
N HIS A 45 -21.18 -3.96 15.62
CA HIS A 45 -20.03 -3.06 15.47
C HIS A 45 -18.75 -3.65 16.04
N VAL A 46 -18.83 -4.28 17.21
CA VAL A 46 -17.70 -4.96 17.84
C VAL A 46 -17.21 -6.14 16.99
N ALA A 47 -18.12 -6.96 16.45
CA ALA A 47 -17.74 -8.04 15.54
C ALA A 47 -16.98 -7.51 14.31
N GLN A 48 -17.49 -6.44 13.68
CA GLN A 48 -16.82 -5.80 12.54
C GLN A 48 -15.43 -5.26 12.90
N LEU A 49 -15.29 -4.62 14.06
CA LEU A 49 -14.01 -4.10 14.54
C LEU A 49 -13.02 -5.22 14.87
N LYS A 50 -13.48 -6.33 15.45
CA LYS A 50 -12.66 -7.53 15.72
C LYS A 50 -12.15 -8.17 14.42
N ASP A 51 -13.01 -8.36 13.43
CA ASP A 51 -12.62 -8.87 12.12
C ASP A 51 -11.56 -7.96 11.48
N PHE A 52 -11.74 -6.65 11.62
CA PHE A 52 -10.75 -5.69 11.19
C PHE A 52 -9.44 -5.78 11.98
N LEU A 53 -9.45 -5.85 13.32
CA LEU A 53 -8.24 -5.94 14.14
C LEU A 53 -7.46 -7.21 13.83
N THR A 54 -8.15 -8.32 13.61
CA THR A 54 -7.54 -9.63 13.32
C THR A 54 -7.06 -9.75 11.88
N SER A 55 -7.55 -8.90 10.97
CA SER A 55 -6.99 -8.77 9.63
C SER A 55 -5.54 -8.21 9.63
N ALA A 56 -4.83 -8.36 8.51
CA ALA A 56 -3.46 -7.87 8.35
C ALA A 56 -3.35 -6.33 8.46
N GLY A 57 -2.12 -5.80 8.47
CA GLY A 57 -1.85 -4.37 8.21
C GLY A 57 -1.79 -3.41 9.40
N LYS A 58 -1.84 -3.88 10.66
CA LYS A 58 -1.79 -3.00 11.85
C LYS A 58 -0.39 -2.50 12.22
N CYS A 59 0.60 -2.76 11.38
CA CYS A 59 2.00 -2.45 11.63
C CYS A 59 2.32 -0.98 11.38
N PHE A 60 1.63 -0.36 10.42
CA PHE A 60 1.74 1.08 10.16
C PHE A 60 1.36 1.87 11.42
N ALA A 61 0.16 1.65 11.95
CA ALA A 61 -0.34 2.33 13.15
C ALA A 61 0.64 2.23 14.34
N LEU A 62 1.02 1.01 14.71
CA LEU A 62 1.94 0.79 15.81
C LEU A 62 3.33 1.41 15.59
N SER A 63 3.79 1.51 14.35
CA SER A 63 5.07 2.16 14.02
C SER A 63 4.97 3.67 14.05
N VAL A 64 3.84 4.24 13.60
CA VAL A 64 3.53 5.66 13.67
C VAL A 64 3.48 6.11 15.13
N ALA A 65 2.64 5.47 15.95
CA ALA A 65 2.49 5.81 17.36
C ALA A 65 3.82 5.66 18.10
N GLU A 66 4.56 4.57 17.88
CA GLU A 66 5.87 4.39 18.51
C GLU A 66 6.85 5.49 18.11
N ALA A 67 6.93 5.86 16.83
CA ALA A 67 7.79 6.94 16.37
C ALA A 67 7.37 8.29 16.98
N ALA A 68 6.09 8.63 16.90
CA ALA A 68 5.53 9.89 17.39
C ALA A 68 5.79 10.09 18.90
N PHE A 69 5.45 9.11 19.73
CA PHE A 69 5.73 9.18 21.17
C PHE A 69 7.23 9.15 21.46
N SER A 70 8.01 8.36 20.72
CA SER A 70 9.48 8.31 20.90
C SER A 70 10.17 9.63 20.57
N GLU A 71 9.72 10.39 19.57
CA GLU A 71 10.32 11.67 19.18
C GLU A 71 9.83 12.86 20.02
N THR A 72 8.70 12.71 20.70
CA THR A 72 8.16 13.72 21.63
C THR A 72 8.56 13.49 23.09
N GLY A 73 9.39 12.47 23.37
CA GLY A 73 9.90 12.15 24.70
C GLY A 73 9.04 11.18 25.52
N TYR A 74 7.90 10.73 24.99
CA TYR A 74 6.95 9.81 25.62
C TYR A 74 7.20 8.34 25.25
N GLY A 75 8.30 8.04 24.55
CA GLY A 75 8.64 6.69 24.09
C GLY A 75 8.62 5.62 25.20
N PRO A 76 9.28 5.82 26.36
CA PRO A 76 9.24 4.88 27.47
C PRO A 76 7.82 4.65 28.00
N TRP A 77 7.03 5.71 28.11
CA TRP A 77 5.65 5.65 28.57
C TRP A 77 4.78 4.82 27.62
N TRP A 78 4.83 5.11 26.32
CA TRP A 78 4.09 4.36 25.30
C TRP A 78 4.52 2.89 25.23
N LYS A 79 5.81 2.59 25.31
CA LYS A 79 6.30 1.20 25.32
C LYS A 79 5.82 0.43 26.54
N THR A 80 5.76 1.05 27.72
CA THR A 80 5.19 0.42 28.91
C THR A 80 3.71 0.11 28.73
N ILE A 81 2.93 1.01 28.12
CA ILE A 81 1.53 0.76 27.77
C ILE A 81 1.39 -0.50 26.90
N LEU A 82 2.21 -0.60 25.86
CA LEU A 82 2.19 -1.78 24.98
C LEU A 82 2.58 -3.07 25.72
N VAL A 83 3.52 -3.02 26.68
CA VAL A 83 3.83 -4.17 27.55
C VAL A 83 2.62 -4.59 28.38
N GLN A 84 1.94 -3.64 29.02
CA GLN A 84 0.77 -3.92 29.85
C GLN A 84 -0.34 -4.59 29.04
N VAL A 85 -0.61 -4.08 27.84
CA VAL A 85 -1.60 -4.67 26.92
C VAL A 85 -1.16 -6.05 26.43
N ALA A 86 0.11 -6.24 26.08
CA ALA A 86 0.61 -7.52 25.56
C ALA A 86 0.69 -8.63 26.62
N THR A 87 0.98 -8.27 27.87
CA THR A 87 1.16 -9.23 28.98
C THR A 87 -0.11 -9.47 29.80
N TRP A 88 -1.21 -8.79 29.47
CA TRP A 88 -2.51 -9.04 30.08
C TRP A 88 -2.92 -10.51 29.89
N LYS A 89 -3.32 -11.16 31.00
CA LYS A 89 -3.79 -12.54 30.99
C LYS A 89 -5.20 -12.58 30.42
N PRO A 90 -5.45 -13.34 29.33
CA PRO A 90 -6.77 -13.45 28.74
C PRO A 90 -7.83 -13.81 29.79
N LYS A 91 -8.95 -13.07 29.79
CA LYS A 91 -10.11 -13.25 30.69
C LYS A 91 -9.91 -12.82 32.15
N ASP A 92 -8.75 -12.28 32.53
CA ASP A 92 -8.60 -11.57 33.81
C ASP A 92 -9.21 -10.16 33.70
N PHE A 93 -10.54 -10.10 33.63
CA PHE A 93 -11.28 -8.85 33.41
C PHE A 93 -11.24 -7.93 34.64
N GLU A 94 -11.06 -8.47 35.84
CA GLU A 94 -10.86 -7.66 37.06
C GLU A 94 -9.58 -6.83 36.99
N ALA A 95 -8.54 -7.34 36.30
CA ALA A 95 -7.32 -6.57 36.08
C ALA A 95 -7.56 -5.29 35.25
N LEU A 96 -8.62 -5.21 34.43
CA LEU A 96 -8.92 -4.02 33.64
C LEU A 96 -9.26 -2.80 34.51
N ASN A 97 -9.73 -3.02 35.74
CA ASN A 97 -10.03 -1.95 36.70
C ASN A 97 -8.81 -1.56 37.57
N LYS A 98 -7.71 -2.30 37.49
CA LYS A 98 -6.51 -2.00 38.28
C LYS A 98 -5.80 -0.77 37.71
N THR A 99 -5.38 0.11 38.62
CA THR A 99 -4.56 1.28 38.28
C THR A 99 -3.16 0.85 37.85
N VAL A 100 -2.62 1.54 36.85
CA VAL A 100 -1.26 1.37 36.36
C VAL A 100 -0.52 2.70 36.54
N GLU A 101 0.52 2.67 37.38
CA GLU A 101 1.37 3.83 37.65
C GLU A 101 2.33 4.07 36.49
N LEU A 102 2.09 5.12 35.70
CA LEU A 102 2.92 5.47 34.53
C LEU A 102 3.54 6.86 34.63
N ASP A 103 3.16 7.68 35.61
CA ASP A 103 3.53 9.09 35.69
C ASP A 103 5.04 9.30 35.82
N HIS A 104 5.73 8.38 36.49
CA HIS A 104 7.19 8.38 36.62
C HIS A 104 7.94 8.23 35.29
N LEU A 105 7.26 7.85 34.20
CA LEU A 105 7.82 7.73 32.85
C LEU A 105 7.56 8.95 31.96
N LEU A 106 6.74 9.91 32.43
CA LEU A 106 6.43 11.11 31.68
C LEU A 106 7.64 12.07 31.66
N PRO A 107 7.81 12.88 30.60
CA PRO A 107 8.85 13.90 30.56
C PRO A 107 8.74 14.87 31.76
N LYS A 108 9.88 15.37 32.25
CA LYS A 108 9.93 16.28 33.42
C LYS A 108 9.08 17.55 33.27
N ASN A 109 8.90 18.00 32.03
CA ASN A 109 8.13 19.18 31.65
C ASN A 109 6.71 18.83 31.16
N HIS A 110 6.21 17.64 31.49
CA HIS A 110 4.85 17.25 31.13
C HIS A 110 3.81 18.16 31.80
N GLN A 111 2.81 18.59 31.02
CA GLN A 111 1.77 19.52 31.48
C GLN A 111 0.39 18.88 31.60
N SER A 112 0.19 17.66 31.08
CA SER A 112 -1.13 17.04 31.23
C SER A 112 -1.34 16.63 32.69
N PRO A 113 -2.57 16.80 33.22
CA PRO A 113 -2.87 16.37 34.57
C PRO A 113 -2.62 14.86 34.68
N CYS A 114 -1.86 14.46 35.69
CA CYS A 114 -1.72 13.06 36.09
C CYS A 114 -3.12 12.45 36.26
N ARG A 115 -3.47 11.51 35.39
CA ARG A 115 -4.72 10.77 35.47
C ARG A 115 -4.41 9.40 36.03
N THR A 116 -5.21 8.95 36.99
CA THR A 116 -5.26 7.54 37.35
C THR A 116 -5.69 6.75 36.12
N LEU A 117 -4.74 6.07 35.47
CA LEU A 117 -5.00 5.22 34.30
C LEU A 117 -5.25 3.80 34.77
N THR A 118 -6.40 3.22 34.42
CA THR A 118 -6.62 1.78 34.59
C THR A 118 -6.04 1.02 33.41
N LEU A 119 -5.80 -0.27 33.58
CA LEU A 119 -5.43 -1.14 32.45
C LEU A 119 -6.48 -1.06 31.32
N GLY A 120 -7.77 -0.96 31.64
CA GLY A 120 -8.84 -0.73 30.67
C GLY A 120 -8.64 0.55 29.86
N ASN A 121 -8.21 1.65 30.49
CA ASN A 121 -7.89 2.89 29.77
C ASN A 121 -6.70 2.69 28.81
N LEU A 122 -5.68 1.92 29.21
CA LEU A 122 -4.54 1.62 28.34
C LEU A 122 -4.96 0.84 27.09
N PHE A 123 -5.88 -0.13 27.25
CA PHE A 123 -6.46 -0.86 26.12
C PHE A 123 -7.21 0.06 25.15
N GLU A 124 -7.99 1.01 25.65
CA GLU A 124 -8.72 1.98 24.82
C GLU A 124 -7.77 2.88 24.04
N MET A 125 -6.69 3.33 24.67
CA MET A 125 -5.66 4.11 24.01
C MET A 125 -5.03 3.35 22.85
N VAL A 126 -4.56 2.11 23.08
CA VAL A 126 -3.96 1.29 22.02
C VAL A 126 -4.98 0.95 20.94
N LEU A 127 -6.23 0.68 21.30
CA LEU A 127 -7.31 0.44 20.34
C LEU A 127 -7.54 1.65 19.43
N ASN A 128 -7.60 2.85 19.99
CA ASN A 128 -7.82 4.07 19.23
C ASN A 128 -6.71 4.29 18.20
N GLU A 129 -5.44 4.15 18.60
CA GLU A 129 -4.32 4.22 17.66
C GLU A 129 -4.41 3.12 16.58
N VAL A 130 -4.65 1.87 16.96
CA VAL A 130 -4.67 0.78 15.96
C VAL A 130 -5.87 0.86 15.00
N ALA A 131 -7.02 1.33 15.49
CA ALA A 131 -8.27 1.40 14.72
C ALA A 131 -8.33 2.61 13.79
N THR A 132 -7.87 3.77 14.23
CA THR A 132 -7.97 5.02 13.46
C THR A 132 -6.90 5.15 12.39
N GLU A 133 -5.76 4.47 12.54
CA GLU A 133 -4.58 4.68 11.68
C GLU A 133 -4.47 3.69 10.49
N HIS A 134 -5.49 2.88 10.20
CA HIS A 134 -5.48 1.96 9.05
C HIS A 134 -6.15 2.55 7.82
N ALA A 135 -5.40 3.36 7.09
CA ALA A 135 -5.90 4.10 5.94
C ALA A 135 -6.03 3.30 4.61
N GLN A 136 -6.23 1.99 4.71
CA GLN A 136 -6.95 1.23 3.69
C GLN A 136 -8.19 0.64 4.36
N ALA A 137 -9.27 1.44 4.41
CA ALA A 137 -10.50 1.03 5.05
C ALA A 137 -11.02 -0.25 4.37
N ASN A 138 -11.04 -1.36 5.11
CA ASN A 138 -11.94 -2.46 4.76
C ASN A 138 -13.37 -1.90 4.85
N ILE A 139 -14.26 -2.32 3.96
CA ILE A 139 -15.68 -1.95 3.98
C ILE A 139 -16.29 -2.14 5.38
N SER A 140 -15.82 -3.15 6.11
CA SER A 140 -16.28 -3.47 7.47
C SER A 140 -16.04 -2.37 8.51
N VAL A 141 -15.08 -1.46 8.31
CA VAL A 141 -14.79 -0.35 9.24
C VAL A 141 -14.98 1.03 8.63
N LYS A 142 -15.56 1.12 7.43
CA LYS A 142 -15.84 2.40 6.77
C LYS A 142 -16.72 3.32 7.64
N ALA A 143 -17.56 2.76 8.50
CA ALA A 143 -18.36 3.53 9.46
C ALA A 143 -17.54 4.23 10.57
N PHE A 144 -16.30 3.80 10.81
CA PHE A 144 -15.42 4.34 11.86
C PHE A 144 -14.32 5.26 11.33
N LEU A 145 -14.17 5.37 10.01
CA LEU A 145 -13.09 6.14 9.38
C LEU A 145 -13.70 7.20 8.44
N PRO A 146 -13.23 8.45 8.49
CA PRO A 146 -13.59 9.46 7.50
C PRO A 146 -13.28 8.98 6.07
N GLU A 147 -14.15 9.32 5.11
CA GLU A 147 -13.91 8.99 3.70
C GLU A 147 -12.65 9.70 3.18
N GLY A 148 -11.89 9.01 2.31
CA GLY A 148 -10.72 9.60 1.64
C GLY A 148 -9.42 9.61 2.44
N ILE A 149 -9.38 9.05 3.65
CA ILE A 149 -8.13 8.86 4.40
C ILE A 149 -7.36 7.66 3.84
N HIS A 150 -6.20 7.94 3.23
CA HIS A 150 -5.27 6.94 2.70
C HIS A 150 -3.89 7.01 3.38
N GLN A 151 -3.20 5.87 3.55
CA GLN A 151 -1.92 5.80 4.28
C GLN A 151 -0.86 6.73 3.67
N VAL A 152 -0.86 6.86 2.34
CA VAL A 152 0.02 7.76 1.60
C VAL A 152 -0.20 9.24 1.96
N HIS A 153 -1.41 9.61 2.41
CA HIS A 153 -1.80 10.97 2.78
C HIS A 153 -1.70 11.24 4.28
N TYR A 154 -1.38 10.24 5.08
CA TYR A 154 -1.50 10.31 6.53
C TYR A 154 -0.67 11.44 7.14
N PHE A 155 0.55 11.63 6.64
CA PHE A 155 1.45 12.70 7.05
C PHE A 155 1.49 13.89 6.08
N ASP A 156 0.52 14.00 5.17
CA ASP A 156 0.45 15.13 4.23
C ASP A 156 0.19 16.43 5.01
N PRO A 157 1.15 17.38 5.03
CA PRO A 157 1.01 18.62 5.80
C PRO A 157 -0.21 19.45 5.38
N SER A 158 -0.66 19.33 4.13
CA SER A 158 -1.82 20.07 3.61
C SER A 158 -3.16 19.52 4.07
N LYS A 159 -3.21 18.22 4.45
CA LYS A 159 -4.46 17.53 4.80
C LYS A 159 -4.70 17.45 6.30
N LYS A 160 -3.65 17.59 7.12
CA LYS A 160 -3.71 17.57 8.60
C LYS A 160 -4.49 16.36 9.14
N ILE A 161 -4.20 15.17 8.59
CA ILE A 161 -4.88 13.93 8.97
C ILE A 161 -4.33 13.36 10.28
N PHE A 162 -3.01 13.41 10.46
CA PHE A 162 -2.36 12.98 11.69
C PHE A 162 -2.19 14.15 12.66
N GLU A 163 -2.71 13.98 13.87
CA GLU A 163 -2.65 14.95 14.96
C GLU A 163 -2.19 14.24 16.24
N LEU A 164 -1.31 14.89 16.99
CA LEU A 164 -0.82 14.40 18.26
C LEU A 164 -0.90 15.50 19.32
N MET A 165 -1.66 15.27 20.38
CA MET A 165 -1.76 16.21 21.50
C MET A 165 -0.69 15.89 22.55
N ILE A 166 0.28 16.78 22.72
CA ILE A 166 1.36 16.66 23.71
C ILE A 166 1.43 17.95 24.53
N ASN A 167 1.34 17.86 25.86
CA ASN A 167 1.44 19.03 26.75
C ASN A 167 0.45 20.17 26.42
N GLY A 168 -0.75 19.83 25.96
CA GLY A 168 -1.75 20.83 25.55
C GLY A 168 -1.46 21.49 24.20
N GLU A 169 -0.38 21.11 23.52
CA GLU A 169 -0.06 21.53 22.16
C GLU A 169 -0.52 20.46 21.16
N LEU A 170 -1.24 20.90 20.14
CA LEU A 170 -1.62 20.06 19.01
C LEU A 170 -0.49 20.08 17.98
N LEU A 171 0.15 18.93 17.79
CA LEU A 171 1.19 18.73 16.80
C LEU A 171 0.60 18.10 15.54
N TRP A 172 0.94 18.65 14.38
CA TRP A 172 0.67 18.07 13.07
C TRP A 172 1.94 18.07 12.23
N SER A 173 1.95 17.23 11.17
CA SER A 173 3.04 17.19 10.19
C SER A 173 3.26 18.56 9.55
N GLN A 174 4.44 19.14 9.71
CA GLN A 174 4.86 20.40 9.09
C GLN A 174 5.65 20.16 7.81
N SER A 175 6.42 19.08 7.77
CA SER A 175 7.18 18.67 6.60
C SER A 175 7.20 17.15 6.49
N ARG A 176 7.18 16.66 5.24
CA ARG A 176 7.20 15.26 4.88
C ARG A 176 8.01 15.09 3.61
N ASP A 177 8.87 14.09 3.60
CA ASP A 177 9.47 13.61 2.36
C ASP A 177 9.54 12.08 2.35
N ILE A 178 9.51 11.49 1.16
CA ILE A 178 9.57 10.04 0.99
C ILE A 178 10.35 9.67 -0.26
N ILE A 179 11.21 8.68 -0.13
CA ILE A 179 11.85 8.01 -1.26
C ILE A 179 11.50 6.54 -1.24
N GLY A 180 11.28 5.98 -2.43
CA GLY A 180 11.02 4.56 -2.61
C GLY A 180 11.85 3.97 -3.73
N GLY A 181 12.04 2.65 -3.70
CA GLY A 181 12.67 1.94 -4.79
C GLY A 181 13.44 0.72 -4.32
N TYR A 182 14.13 0.09 -5.27
CA TYR A 182 15.13 -0.92 -4.96
C TYR A 182 16.48 -0.25 -4.67
N PHE A 183 17.00 -0.50 -3.47
CA PHE A 183 18.28 0.02 -3.02
C PHE A 183 19.21 -1.15 -2.66
N PRO A 184 20.37 -1.28 -3.32
CA PRO A 184 21.48 -2.08 -2.80
C PRO A 184 21.77 -1.69 -1.35
N THR A 185 22.20 -2.67 -0.54
CA THR A 185 22.43 -2.45 0.90
C THR A 185 23.40 -1.30 1.17
N THR A 186 24.47 -1.19 0.37
CA THR A 186 25.46 -0.12 0.45
C THR A 186 24.87 1.26 0.14
N GLU A 187 23.97 1.34 -0.82
CA GLU A 187 23.34 2.60 -1.22
C GLU A 187 22.31 3.06 -0.19
N LEU A 188 21.48 2.16 0.33
CA LEU A 188 20.56 2.50 1.41
C LEU A 188 21.31 2.89 2.69
N ALA A 189 22.43 2.21 2.98
CA ALA A 189 23.30 2.57 4.10
C ALA A 189 23.89 3.97 3.91
N ALA A 190 24.34 4.31 2.69
CA ALA A 190 24.81 5.66 2.37
C ALA A 190 23.69 6.71 2.53
N ILE A 191 22.45 6.40 2.14
CA ILE A 191 21.29 7.28 2.36
C ILE A 191 21.09 7.53 3.86
N LEU A 192 21.06 6.47 4.69
CA LEU A 192 20.91 6.59 6.14
C LEU A 192 22.05 7.43 6.75
N LYS A 193 23.29 7.19 6.33
CA LYS A 193 24.47 7.94 6.79
C LYS A 193 24.37 9.42 6.43
N ASN A 194 24.04 9.73 5.19
CA ASN A 194 23.98 11.10 4.68
C ASN A 194 22.84 11.92 5.31
N HIS A 195 21.78 11.26 5.78
CA HIS A 195 20.61 11.89 6.41
C HIS A 195 20.57 11.66 7.92
N ARG A 196 21.62 11.10 8.53
CA ARG A 196 21.67 10.74 9.96
C ARG A 196 21.28 11.90 10.88
N GLN A 197 21.68 13.11 10.54
CA GLN A 197 21.38 14.33 11.31
C GLN A 197 19.90 14.72 11.29
N GLN A 198 19.10 14.21 10.34
CA GLN A 198 17.67 14.48 10.26
C GLN A 198 16.84 13.54 11.16
N PHE A 199 17.40 12.47 11.72
CA PHE A 199 16.64 11.52 12.55
C PHE A 199 16.21 12.09 13.91
N PRO A 200 17.08 12.79 14.68
CA PRO A 200 16.68 13.27 16.01
C PRO A 200 15.50 14.24 15.99
N GLY A 201 14.40 13.87 16.66
CA GLY A 201 13.18 14.65 16.78
C GLY A 201 12.33 14.68 15.50
N ASN A 202 12.53 13.72 14.60
CA ASN A 202 11.72 13.50 13.41
C ASN A 202 11.36 12.02 13.30
N ILE A 203 10.19 11.73 12.74
CA ILE A 203 9.75 10.35 12.50
C ILE A 203 10.41 9.84 11.22
N CYS A 204 10.91 8.60 11.24
CA CYS A 204 11.33 7.91 10.04
C CYS A 204 10.70 6.51 9.96
N LEU A 205 9.82 6.32 8.99
CA LEU A 205 9.18 5.03 8.73
C LEU A 205 9.84 4.31 7.56
N GLY A 206 10.10 3.01 7.75
CA GLY A 206 10.44 2.09 6.68
C GLY A 206 9.19 1.35 6.20
N HIS A 207 8.92 1.37 4.90
CA HIS A 207 7.75 0.74 4.28
C HIS A 207 8.16 -0.37 3.32
N GLY A 208 7.52 -1.52 3.45
CA GLY A 208 7.54 -2.61 2.49
C GLY A 208 6.23 -2.69 1.70
N GLU A 209 5.94 -3.86 1.15
CA GLU A 209 4.67 -4.08 0.43
C GLU A 209 3.51 -4.26 1.40
N ASP A 210 3.69 -4.88 2.55
CA ASP A 210 2.61 -5.21 3.49
C ASP A 210 2.98 -4.94 4.95
N HIS A 211 4.15 -4.32 5.16
CA HIS A 211 4.69 -4.06 6.49
C HIS A 211 5.28 -2.67 6.60
N ALA A 212 5.27 -2.13 7.82
CA ALA A 212 5.90 -0.87 8.17
C ALA A 212 6.62 -1.01 9.51
N ILE A 213 7.71 -0.28 9.65
CA ILE A 213 8.58 -0.23 10.84
C ILE A 213 8.97 1.21 11.14
N ASN A 214 9.39 1.50 12.37
CA ASN A 214 10.07 2.74 12.70
C ASN A 214 11.59 2.53 12.73
N VAL A 215 12.32 3.50 12.19
CA VAL A 215 13.78 3.55 12.19
C VAL A 215 14.19 4.85 12.86
N SER A 216 15.07 4.81 13.84
CA SER A 216 15.55 6.01 14.52
C SER A 216 17.06 5.94 14.75
N TYR A 217 17.68 7.09 15.02
CA TYR A 217 19.08 7.18 15.42
C TYR A 217 19.17 7.89 16.78
N LYS A 218 19.51 7.14 17.82
CA LYS A 218 19.50 7.63 19.22
C LYS A 218 20.75 7.15 19.94
N ASN A 219 21.35 8.04 20.74
CA ASN A 219 22.54 7.74 21.55
C ASN A 219 23.68 7.08 20.74
N GLY A 220 23.90 7.56 19.52
CA GLY A 220 24.93 7.05 18.62
C GLY A 220 24.62 5.72 17.94
N LYS A 221 23.43 5.13 18.16
CA LYS A 221 23.02 3.84 17.59
C LYS A 221 21.79 3.98 16.70
N TRP A 222 21.76 3.16 15.67
CA TRP A 222 20.56 2.92 14.89
C TRP A 222 19.61 2.03 15.70
N VAL A 223 18.32 2.35 15.69
CA VAL A 223 17.30 1.60 16.42
C VAL A 223 16.14 1.31 15.48
N VAL A 224 15.81 0.02 15.34
CA VAL A 224 14.66 -0.44 14.57
C VAL A 224 13.60 -0.93 15.54
N TYR A 225 12.41 -0.34 15.46
CA TYR A 225 11.19 -0.86 16.07
C TYR A 225 10.40 -1.60 15.01
N ASN A 226 10.05 -2.85 15.30
CA ASN A 226 9.18 -3.65 14.47
C ASN A 226 7.98 -4.12 15.30
N PRO A 227 6.74 -3.81 14.89
CA PRO A 227 5.53 -4.34 15.54
C PRO A 227 5.47 -5.87 15.67
N ASN A 228 6.29 -6.61 14.92
CA ASN A 228 6.39 -8.07 15.00
C ASN A 228 7.47 -8.59 15.98
N TYR A 229 8.30 -7.72 16.57
CA TYR A 229 9.19 -8.08 17.68
C TYR A 229 8.42 -8.18 19.00
N SER A 230 8.99 -8.86 20.00
CA SER A 230 8.26 -9.14 21.25
C SER A 230 7.87 -7.88 22.02
N HIS A 231 6.60 -7.81 22.42
CA HIS A 231 6.04 -6.76 23.27
C HIS A 231 5.96 -7.16 24.73
N GLU A 232 6.54 -8.31 25.12
CA GLU A 232 6.56 -8.76 26.53
C GLU A 232 7.45 -7.90 27.42
N THR A 233 8.46 -7.25 26.83
CA THR A 233 9.35 -6.31 27.52
C THR A 233 9.72 -5.15 26.60
N ILE A 234 10.00 -3.98 27.17
CA ILE A 234 10.44 -2.80 26.41
C ILE A 234 11.69 -3.10 25.56
N LYS A 235 12.67 -3.81 26.14
CA LYS A 235 13.93 -4.14 25.47
C LYS A 235 13.72 -5.02 24.23
N ALA A 236 12.72 -5.89 24.25
CA ALA A 236 12.46 -6.82 23.15
C ALA A 236 11.71 -6.17 21.98
N MET A 237 11.13 -4.97 22.16
CA MET A 237 10.38 -4.26 21.11
C MET A 237 11.27 -3.62 20.04
N THR A 238 12.56 -3.47 20.32
CA THR A 238 13.51 -2.80 19.43
C THR A 238 14.82 -3.56 19.33
N LYS A 239 15.50 -3.43 18.19
CA LYS A 239 16.90 -3.82 18.04
C LYS A 239 17.75 -2.59 17.80
N SER A 240 19.00 -2.65 18.26
CA SER A 240 19.96 -1.55 18.09
C SER A 240 21.20 -2.02 17.34
N PHE A 241 21.75 -1.15 16.50
CA PHE A 241 22.85 -1.45 15.60
C PHE A 241 23.88 -0.32 15.61
N ASP A 242 25.15 -0.68 15.45
CA ASP A 242 26.25 0.28 15.50
C ASP A 242 26.57 0.87 14.12
N THR A 243 26.22 0.16 13.03
CA THR A 243 26.46 0.63 11.65
C THR A 243 25.17 0.71 10.83
N GLU A 244 25.20 1.54 9.79
CA GLU A 244 24.12 1.67 8.82
C GLU A 244 23.81 0.35 8.12
N GLU A 245 24.82 -0.42 7.73
CA GLU A 245 24.65 -1.67 6.98
C GLU A 245 23.91 -2.73 7.81
N GLN A 246 24.23 -2.82 9.11
CA GLN A 246 23.51 -3.70 10.04
C GLN A 246 22.05 -3.27 10.19
N CYS A 247 21.81 -1.95 10.31
CA CYS A 247 20.46 -1.40 10.37
C CYS A 247 19.68 -1.71 9.07
N VAL A 248 20.28 -1.51 7.89
CA VAL A 248 19.68 -1.83 6.59
C VAL A 248 19.37 -3.32 6.48
N GLY A 249 20.28 -4.19 6.93
CA GLY A 249 20.05 -5.62 6.98
C GLY A 249 18.79 -5.95 7.78
N GLU A 250 18.61 -5.33 8.95
CA GLU A 250 17.41 -5.52 9.75
C GLU A 250 16.15 -4.90 9.11
N ILE A 251 16.25 -3.72 8.49
CA ILE A 251 15.13 -3.10 7.75
C ILE A 251 14.60 -4.07 6.69
N LYS A 252 15.48 -4.59 5.83
CA LYS A 252 15.11 -5.53 4.76
C LYS A 252 14.59 -6.85 5.31
N LEU A 253 15.17 -7.36 6.40
CA LEU A 253 14.69 -8.56 7.08
C LEU A 253 13.28 -8.37 7.63
N CYS A 254 13.02 -7.24 8.27
CA CYS A 254 11.73 -6.89 8.85
C CYS A 254 10.64 -6.71 7.79
N LEU A 255 10.97 -6.00 6.70
CA LEU A 255 10.06 -5.70 5.59
C LEU A 255 9.94 -6.87 4.60
N ARG A 256 10.82 -7.88 4.70
CA ARG A 256 10.87 -9.08 3.84
C ARG A 256 10.95 -8.75 2.35
N ASN A 257 11.58 -7.62 2.04
CA ASN A 257 11.70 -7.07 0.69
C ASN A 257 13.05 -6.37 0.54
N GLU A 258 13.60 -6.45 -0.67
CA GLU A 258 14.78 -5.69 -1.06
C GLU A 258 14.44 -4.27 -1.46
N ALA A 259 13.27 -4.07 -2.08
CA ALA A 259 12.71 -2.76 -2.33
C ALA A 259 11.98 -2.23 -1.10
N VAL A 260 12.26 -0.98 -0.76
CA VAL A 260 11.74 -0.32 0.45
C VAL A 260 11.46 1.15 0.18
N ALA A 261 10.61 1.76 0.99
CA ALA A 261 10.51 3.22 1.04
C ALA A 261 10.88 3.73 2.43
N LEU A 262 11.57 4.86 2.47
CA LEU A 262 11.89 5.59 3.70
C LEU A 262 11.12 6.90 3.68
N GLN A 263 10.35 7.15 4.72
CA GLN A 263 9.52 8.35 4.88
C GLN A 263 9.97 9.13 6.10
N PHE A 264 10.39 10.38 5.90
CA PHE A 264 10.62 11.32 6.99
C PHE A 264 9.41 12.21 7.22
N VAL A 265 9.18 12.54 8.48
CA VAL A 265 8.15 13.50 8.91
C VAL A 265 8.69 14.36 10.05
N SER A 266 8.45 15.66 9.99
CA SER A 266 8.69 16.57 11.13
C SER A 266 7.41 17.23 11.59
N PHE A 267 7.27 17.36 12.91
CA PHE A 267 6.26 18.23 13.54
C PHE A 267 6.73 19.67 13.72
N ARG A 268 7.98 19.97 13.33
CA ARG A 268 8.64 21.25 13.58
C ARG A 268 8.79 22.03 12.28
N ALA A 269 8.30 23.26 12.25
CA ALA A 269 8.33 24.11 11.05
C ALA A 269 9.76 24.57 10.68
N ASP A 270 10.64 24.71 11.67
CA ASP A 270 12.05 25.08 11.54
C ASP A 270 12.95 23.91 11.16
N ASN A 271 12.44 22.68 11.16
CA ASN A 271 13.19 21.47 10.82
C ASN A 271 12.57 20.72 9.64
N GLN A 272 12.72 21.29 8.44
CA GLN A 272 12.23 20.65 7.22
C GLN A 272 13.02 19.37 6.91
N VAL A 273 12.30 18.26 6.70
CA VAL A 273 12.90 17.01 6.25
C VAL A 273 12.94 16.92 4.74
N LYS A 274 14.05 16.38 4.21
CA LYS A 274 14.23 16.20 2.77
C LYS A 274 15.22 15.08 2.46
N PHE A 275 14.91 14.30 1.43
CA PHE A 275 15.82 13.38 0.77
C PHE A 275 16.44 14.05 -0.46
N ASP A 276 17.66 14.56 -0.33
CA ASP A 276 18.45 15.06 -1.47
C ASP A 276 19.12 13.90 -2.22
N PHE A 277 18.31 12.94 -2.66
CA PHE A 277 18.79 11.71 -3.29
C PHE A 277 18.29 11.58 -4.72
N PHE A 278 16.97 11.57 -4.94
CA PHE A 278 16.39 11.26 -6.25
C PHE A 278 16.86 12.23 -7.34
N ASP A 279 16.87 13.53 -7.05
CA ASP A 279 17.26 14.57 -8.02
C ASP A 279 18.75 14.54 -8.39
N LYS A 280 19.58 13.74 -7.68
CA LYS A 280 21.01 13.55 -7.97
C LYS A 280 21.30 12.31 -8.81
N LEU A 281 20.29 11.48 -9.08
CA LEU A 281 20.47 10.26 -9.84
C LEU A 281 20.58 10.54 -11.34
N ASN A 282 21.46 9.80 -12.00
CA ASN A 282 21.45 9.68 -13.44
C ASN A 282 20.42 8.62 -13.89
N THR A 283 20.25 8.45 -15.20
CA THR A 283 19.32 7.46 -15.78
C THR A 283 19.53 6.05 -15.22
N ALA A 284 20.78 5.59 -15.13
CA ALA A 284 21.08 4.24 -14.63
C ALA A 284 20.64 4.06 -13.17
N GLY A 285 20.85 5.07 -12.32
CA GLY A 285 20.35 5.06 -10.94
C GLY A 285 18.83 5.01 -10.86
N ILE A 286 18.12 5.74 -11.72
CA ILE A 286 16.64 5.71 -11.78
C ILE A 286 16.14 4.35 -12.28
N ILE A 287 16.80 3.76 -13.27
CA ILE A 287 16.49 2.40 -13.75
C ILE A 287 16.63 1.40 -12.59
N GLN A 288 17.74 1.46 -11.86
CA GLN A 288 17.96 0.61 -10.69
C GLN A 288 16.85 0.76 -9.64
N LEU A 289 16.36 1.98 -9.39
CA LEU A 289 15.28 2.23 -8.43
C LEU A 289 13.97 1.53 -8.78
N ILE A 290 13.63 1.37 -10.06
CA ILE A 290 12.36 0.75 -10.48
C ILE A 290 12.46 -0.78 -10.62
N GLU A 291 13.67 -1.34 -10.60
CA GLU A 291 13.92 -2.78 -10.67
C GLU A 291 13.52 -3.52 -9.38
N ASN A 292 13.48 -4.86 -9.42
CA ASN A 292 13.37 -5.73 -8.24
C ASN A 292 12.25 -5.36 -7.23
N GLY A 293 11.09 -4.95 -7.73
CA GLY A 293 9.94 -4.55 -6.90
C GLY A 293 9.96 -3.08 -6.48
N GLY A 294 10.98 -2.33 -6.89
CA GLY A 294 11.12 -0.91 -6.65
C GLY A 294 9.96 -0.10 -7.22
N LEU A 295 9.51 -0.39 -8.45
CA LEU A 295 8.31 0.24 -9.01
C LEU A 295 7.07 0.02 -8.14
N HIS A 296 6.88 -1.18 -7.59
CA HIS A 296 5.73 -1.50 -6.72
C HIS A 296 5.74 -0.63 -5.47
N ILE A 297 6.91 -0.48 -4.85
CA ILE A 297 7.11 0.34 -3.65
C ILE A 297 6.93 1.83 -3.96
N ILE A 298 7.49 2.32 -5.06
CA ILE A 298 7.38 3.71 -5.50
C ILE A 298 5.91 4.06 -5.77
N ALA A 299 5.22 3.27 -6.60
CA ALA A 299 3.81 3.51 -6.92
C ALA A 299 2.92 3.52 -5.67
N ARG A 300 3.24 2.68 -4.68
CA ARG A 300 2.47 2.57 -3.45
C ARG A 300 2.69 3.73 -2.47
N ASN A 301 3.94 4.13 -2.27
CA ASN A 301 4.31 5.00 -1.15
C ASN A 301 4.75 6.40 -1.61
N ALA A 302 5.34 6.51 -2.80
CA ALA A 302 5.93 7.73 -3.35
C ALA A 302 5.37 8.06 -4.76
N PRO A 303 4.05 8.27 -4.92
CA PRO A 303 3.45 8.52 -6.24
C PRO A 303 4.01 9.78 -6.94
N ALA A 304 4.39 10.82 -6.20
CA ALA A 304 5.08 11.98 -6.78
C ALA A 304 6.46 11.63 -7.38
N GLN A 305 7.17 10.64 -6.81
CA GLN A 305 8.40 10.12 -7.41
C GLN A 305 8.09 9.34 -8.69
N LEU A 306 7.00 8.57 -8.74
CA LEU A 306 6.56 7.88 -9.97
C LEU A 306 6.28 8.88 -11.10
N GLN A 307 5.56 9.98 -10.80
CA GLN A 307 5.29 11.04 -11.76
C GLN A 307 6.60 11.55 -12.40
N LYS A 308 7.59 11.92 -11.57
CA LYS A 308 8.91 12.36 -12.05
C LYS A 308 9.59 11.32 -12.94
N ILE A 309 9.51 10.03 -12.59
CA ILE A 309 10.09 8.94 -13.40
C ILE A 309 9.44 8.88 -14.78
N ILE A 310 8.11 8.99 -14.86
CA ILE A 310 7.37 8.98 -16.14
C ILE A 310 7.74 10.21 -16.97
N GLU A 311 7.81 11.40 -16.36
CA GLU A 311 8.22 12.64 -17.02
C GLU A 311 9.64 12.54 -17.62
N LEU A 312 10.57 11.91 -16.91
CA LEU A 312 11.93 11.67 -17.40
C LEU A 312 11.96 10.62 -18.52
N ALA A 313 11.12 9.60 -18.44
CA ALA A 313 11.02 8.55 -19.46
C ALA A 313 10.55 9.09 -20.83
N PHE A 314 9.78 10.18 -20.88
CA PHE A 314 9.47 10.87 -22.15
C PHE A 314 10.70 11.36 -22.91
N LYS A 315 11.81 11.62 -22.21
CA LYS A 315 13.05 12.14 -22.77
C LYS A 315 14.15 11.09 -22.86
N ASN A 316 13.91 9.89 -22.31
CA ASN A 316 14.92 8.85 -22.18
C ASN A 316 14.35 7.47 -22.57
N PRO A 317 14.62 6.99 -23.80
CA PRO A 317 14.10 5.71 -24.30
C PRO A 317 14.57 4.48 -23.49
N GLU A 318 15.77 4.55 -22.90
CA GLU A 318 16.30 3.49 -22.05
C GLU A 318 15.47 3.34 -20.78
N LEU A 319 15.15 4.46 -20.13
CA LEU A 319 14.27 4.49 -18.97
C LEU A 319 12.84 4.05 -19.32
N ALA A 320 12.29 4.45 -20.48
CA ALA A 320 10.97 4.00 -20.94
C ALA A 320 10.94 2.47 -21.15
N THR A 321 12.03 1.91 -21.70
CA THR A 321 12.19 0.46 -21.86
C THR A 321 12.29 -0.25 -20.51
N ALA A 322 13.08 0.27 -19.58
CA ALA A 322 13.16 -0.27 -18.22
C ALA A 322 11.81 -0.21 -17.49
N LEU A 323 11.06 0.89 -17.65
CA LEU A 323 9.72 1.05 -17.12
C LEU A 323 8.76 -0.01 -17.69
N SER A 324 8.86 -0.31 -18.99
CA SER A 324 8.09 -1.40 -19.62
C SER A 324 8.32 -2.76 -18.95
N HIS A 325 9.57 -3.09 -18.64
CA HIS A 325 9.88 -4.33 -17.91
C HIS A 325 9.36 -4.29 -16.47
N ALA A 326 9.50 -3.16 -15.78
CA ALA A 326 9.07 -3.00 -14.40
C ALA A 326 7.54 -3.10 -14.25
N ILE A 327 6.75 -2.50 -15.16
CA ILE A 327 5.28 -2.60 -15.10
C ILE A 327 4.76 -4.03 -15.30
N PHE A 328 5.49 -4.85 -16.05
CA PHE A 328 5.15 -6.24 -16.34
C PHE A 328 5.52 -7.18 -15.18
N LYS A 329 6.58 -6.86 -14.43
CA LYS A 329 7.09 -7.70 -13.34
C LYS A 329 6.04 -7.86 -12.24
N GLU A 330 5.86 -9.10 -11.79
CA GLU A 330 4.97 -9.46 -10.69
C GLU A 330 5.72 -9.51 -9.36
N ASN A 331 5.06 -9.13 -8.27
CA ASN A 331 5.55 -9.37 -6.91
C ASN A 331 5.18 -10.79 -6.42
N LYS A 332 5.51 -11.11 -5.16
CA LYS A 332 5.21 -12.43 -4.53
C LYS A 332 3.72 -12.78 -4.47
N THR A 333 2.84 -11.79 -4.65
CA THR A 333 1.38 -11.96 -4.65
C THR A 333 0.76 -11.90 -6.04
N HIS A 334 1.59 -11.96 -7.09
CA HIS A 334 1.19 -11.86 -8.50
C HIS A 334 0.59 -10.50 -8.88
N TRP A 335 0.97 -9.44 -8.17
CA TRP A 335 0.60 -8.07 -8.55
C TRP A 335 1.64 -7.55 -9.53
N SER A 336 1.21 -7.27 -10.76
CA SER A 336 2.05 -6.57 -11.73
C SER A 336 2.21 -5.09 -11.37
N GLY A 337 3.30 -4.47 -11.82
CA GLY A 337 3.54 -3.04 -11.60
C GLY A 337 2.38 -2.16 -12.11
N LEU A 338 1.80 -2.45 -13.27
CA LEU A 338 0.63 -1.70 -13.77
C LEU A 338 -0.58 -1.80 -12.83
N LEU A 339 -0.84 -2.98 -12.27
CA LEU A 339 -1.95 -3.19 -11.34
C LEU A 339 -1.72 -2.42 -10.03
N VAL A 340 -0.47 -2.37 -9.55
CA VAL A 340 -0.09 -1.55 -8.39
C VAL A 340 -0.24 -0.05 -8.67
N ILE A 341 0.20 0.43 -9.84
CA ILE A 341 0.00 1.83 -10.26
C ILE A 341 -1.49 2.16 -10.31
N ALA A 342 -2.32 1.32 -10.91
CA ALA A 342 -3.76 1.55 -10.98
C ALA A 342 -4.44 1.64 -9.61
N ARG A 343 -3.90 0.93 -8.60
CA ARG A 343 -4.43 0.99 -7.23
C ARG A 343 -3.94 2.18 -6.42
N TYR A 344 -2.66 2.52 -6.53
CA TYR A 344 -2.01 3.43 -5.58
C TYR A 344 -1.54 4.76 -6.17
N ALA A 345 -1.36 4.82 -7.49
CA ALA A 345 -1.01 6.02 -8.23
C ALA A 345 -1.91 6.17 -9.48
N PRO A 346 -3.25 6.12 -9.33
CA PRO A 346 -4.18 6.08 -10.46
C PRO A 346 -4.07 7.32 -11.36
N ASN A 347 -3.69 8.48 -10.79
CA ASN A 347 -3.49 9.72 -11.53
C ASN A 347 -2.33 9.65 -12.54
N GLU A 348 -1.38 8.72 -12.33
CA GLU A 348 -0.22 8.57 -13.23
C GLU A 348 -0.52 7.70 -14.46
N LEU A 349 -1.67 7.02 -14.49
CA LEU A 349 -2.04 6.15 -15.62
C LEU A 349 -2.18 6.93 -16.93
N GLU A 350 -2.73 8.14 -16.89
CA GLU A 350 -2.88 8.97 -18.09
C GLU A 350 -1.51 9.35 -18.68
N ASN A 351 -0.57 9.77 -17.83
CA ASN A 351 0.80 10.08 -18.22
C ASN A 351 1.50 8.84 -18.78
N LEU A 352 1.33 7.69 -18.12
CA LEU A 352 1.89 6.40 -18.56
C LEU A 352 1.35 5.98 -19.93
N PHE A 353 0.04 6.11 -20.17
CA PHE A 353 -0.58 5.79 -21.46
C PHE A 353 -0.18 6.78 -22.56
N SER A 354 -0.01 8.05 -22.21
CA SER A 354 0.51 9.07 -23.14
C SER A 354 1.96 8.79 -23.54
N LEU A 355 2.79 8.31 -22.61
CA LEU A 355 4.14 7.83 -22.92
C LEU A 355 4.11 6.62 -23.85
N ALA A 356 3.23 5.66 -23.59
CA ALA A 356 3.08 4.46 -24.40
C ALA A 356 2.59 4.72 -25.84
N GLN A 357 1.95 5.86 -26.11
CA GLN A 357 1.64 6.26 -27.49
C GLN A 357 2.91 6.57 -28.29
N LYS A 358 4.00 6.97 -27.62
CA LYS A 358 5.28 7.35 -28.23
C LYS A 358 6.33 6.23 -28.12
N ASP A 359 6.18 5.32 -27.16
CA ASP A 359 7.10 4.22 -26.91
C ASP A 359 6.44 2.85 -27.13
N ALA A 360 6.84 2.18 -28.22
CA ALA A 360 6.27 0.89 -28.60
C ALA A 360 6.59 -0.24 -27.60
N SER A 361 7.74 -0.18 -26.94
CA SER A 361 8.15 -1.16 -25.93
C SER A 361 7.25 -1.06 -24.71
N LEU A 362 6.94 0.16 -24.24
CA LEU A 362 6.04 0.41 -23.13
C LEU A 362 4.60 0.00 -23.48
N ALA A 363 4.11 0.33 -24.67
CA ALA A 363 2.81 -0.14 -25.12
C ALA A 363 2.72 -1.67 -25.14
N LEU A 364 3.78 -2.36 -25.58
CA LEU A 364 3.83 -3.82 -25.52
C LEU A 364 3.83 -4.34 -24.07
N GLY A 365 4.57 -3.69 -23.17
CA GLY A 365 4.57 -4.01 -21.74
C GLY A 365 3.19 -3.88 -21.10
N ILE A 366 2.47 -2.78 -21.39
CA ILE A 366 1.09 -2.57 -20.94
C ILE A 366 0.17 -3.66 -21.51
N ALA A 367 0.26 -3.94 -22.81
CA ALA A 367 -0.57 -4.95 -23.47
C ALA A 367 -0.40 -6.33 -22.82
N LYS A 368 0.84 -6.76 -22.57
CA LYS A 368 1.11 -8.01 -21.86
C LYS A 368 0.48 -8.01 -20.48
N THR A 369 0.69 -6.93 -19.72
CA THR A 369 0.27 -6.80 -18.32
C THR A 369 -1.24 -6.77 -18.14
N LEU A 370 -2.00 -6.19 -19.07
CA LEU A 370 -3.47 -6.19 -19.05
C LEU A 370 -4.07 -7.61 -19.01
N THR A 371 -3.33 -8.60 -19.50
CA THR A 371 -3.79 -9.99 -19.61
C THR A 371 -3.32 -10.89 -18.46
N ILE A 372 -2.57 -10.34 -17.51
CA ILE A 372 -2.10 -11.02 -16.29
C ILE A 372 -3.11 -10.75 -15.18
N SER A 373 -3.26 -11.70 -14.26
CA SER A 373 -4.09 -11.50 -13.08
C SER A 373 -3.40 -11.96 -11.83
N ASN A 374 -3.69 -11.27 -10.72
CA ASN A 374 -3.18 -11.64 -9.41
C ASN A 374 -3.88 -12.90 -8.85
N ASN A 375 -3.55 -13.26 -7.61
CA ASN A 375 -4.16 -14.39 -6.88
C ASN A 375 -5.68 -14.32 -6.74
N GLU A 376 -6.29 -13.14 -6.90
CA GLU A 376 -7.74 -12.93 -6.86
C GLU A 376 -8.37 -12.89 -8.25
N LYS A 377 -7.59 -13.21 -9.29
CA LYS A 377 -7.93 -13.08 -10.70
C LYS A 377 -8.27 -11.64 -11.12
N TRP A 378 -7.78 -10.64 -10.37
CA TRP A 378 -7.86 -9.25 -10.79
C TRP A 378 -6.73 -8.95 -11.78
N ASN A 379 -7.08 -8.42 -12.96
CA ASN A 379 -6.13 -7.80 -13.87
C ASN A 379 -6.11 -6.28 -13.67
N ALA A 380 -5.18 -5.59 -14.33
CA ALA A 380 -5.08 -4.14 -14.23
C ALA A 380 -6.37 -3.41 -14.68
N LEU A 381 -7.11 -3.93 -15.66
CA LEU A 381 -8.36 -3.31 -16.11
C LEU A 381 -9.46 -3.37 -15.06
N HIS A 382 -9.56 -4.46 -14.28
CA HIS A 382 -10.48 -4.51 -13.14
C HIS A 382 -10.17 -3.40 -12.13
N MET A 383 -8.88 -3.17 -11.84
CA MET A 383 -8.45 -2.13 -10.91
C MET A 383 -8.72 -0.72 -11.45
N ILE A 384 -8.43 -0.49 -12.72
CA ILE A 384 -8.72 0.78 -13.40
C ILE A 384 -10.23 1.05 -13.37
N ALA A 385 -11.05 0.05 -13.70
CA ALA A 385 -12.50 0.19 -13.69
C ALA A 385 -13.08 0.55 -12.32
N SER A 386 -12.51 -0.02 -11.24
CA SER A 386 -13.04 0.20 -9.89
C SER A 386 -12.48 1.44 -9.18
N GLN A 387 -11.27 1.89 -9.51
CA GLN A 387 -10.58 2.96 -8.76
C GLN A 387 -10.11 4.15 -9.60
N ALA A 388 -10.00 4.00 -10.92
CA ALA A 388 -9.38 4.99 -11.81
C ALA A 388 -10.12 5.07 -13.15
N SER A 389 -11.45 5.21 -13.11
CA SER A 389 -12.28 5.15 -14.32
C SER A 389 -11.93 6.26 -15.32
N ASN A 390 -11.40 7.40 -14.86
CA ASN A 390 -10.85 8.45 -15.70
C ASN A 390 -9.71 7.97 -16.63
N ALA A 391 -8.96 6.94 -16.24
CA ALA A 391 -7.90 6.38 -17.07
C ALA A 391 -8.40 5.44 -18.19
N ILE A 392 -9.69 5.09 -18.23
CA ILE A 392 -10.29 4.23 -19.27
C ILE A 392 -10.21 4.90 -20.64
N GLU A 393 -10.57 6.18 -20.74
CA GLU A 393 -10.56 6.88 -22.03
C GLU A 393 -9.15 6.99 -22.65
N PRO A 394 -8.11 7.42 -21.90
CA PRO A 394 -6.73 7.37 -22.38
C PRO A 394 -6.30 5.96 -22.83
N LEU A 395 -6.70 4.90 -22.11
CA LEU A 395 -6.41 3.51 -22.49
C LEU A 395 -7.12 3.10 -23.79
N LEU A 396 -8.39 3.50 -23.97
CA LEU A 396 -9.14 3.26 -25.20
C LEU A 396 -8.53 4.01 -26.38
N ASN A 397 -8.06 5.23 -26.18
CA ASN A 397 -7.36 6.00 -27.21
C ASN A 397 -6.03 5.36 -27.61
N LEU A 398 -5.28 4.84 -26.64
CA LEU A 398 -4.09 4.03 -26.92
C LEU A 398 -4.44 2.75 -27.72
N ALA A 399 -5.54 2.08 -27.38
CA ALA A 399 -6.03 0.89 -28.08
C ALA A 399 -6.43 1.15 -29.54
N LYS A 400 -6.94 2.34 -29.88
CA LYS A 400 -7.28 2.70 -31.28
C LYS A 400 -6.05 2.72 -32.18
N ASN A 401 -4.90 3.13 -31.63
CA ASN A 401 -3.67 3.34 -32.40
C ASN A 401 -2.66 2.20 -32.22
N ASN A 402 -2.92 1.22 -31.35
CA ASN A 402 -2.01 0.12 -31.07
C ASN A 402 -2.73 -1.23 -31.03
N ASN A 403 -2.47 -2.07 -32.05
CA ASN A 403 -3.11 -3.38 -32.21
C ASN A 403 -2.82 -4.37 -31.06
N ASN A 404 -1.66 -4.28 -30.41
CA ASN A 404 -1.33 -5.15 -29.28
C ASN A 404 -2.18 -4.79 -28.06
N ILE A 405 -2.30 -3.49 -27.77
CA ILE A 405 -3.17 -2.98 -26.71
C ILE A 405 -4.63 -3.32 -27.02
N ASN A 406 -5.09 -3.10 -28.25
CA ASN A 406 -6.45 -3.43 -28.67
C ASN A 406 -6.81 -4.89 -28.36
N ARG A 407 -5.98 -5.83 -28.82
CA ARG A 407 -6.18 -7.27 -28.61
C ARG A 407 -6.13 -7.63 -27.12
N ALA A 408 -5.16 -7.07 -26.39
CA ALA A 408 -5.03 -7.30 -24.95
C ALA A 408 -6.24 -6.79 -24.18
N LEU A 409 -6.78 -5.63 -24.57
CA LEU A 409 -7.93 -5.01 -23.91
C LEU A 409 -9.19 -5.84 -24.10
N HIS A 410 -9.44 -6.38 -25.30
CA HIS A 410 -10.55 -7.31 -25.54
C HIS A 410 -10.43 -8.57 -24.67
N LYS A 411 -9.23 -9.15 -24.58
CA LYS A 411 -8.99 -10.30 -23.70
C LYS A 411 -9.27 -9.92 -22.25
N ALA A 412 -8.71 -8.81 -21.76
CA ALA A 412 -8.86 -8.34 -20.39
C ALA A 412 -10.32 -8.08 -20.00
N LEU A 413 -11.14 -7.55 -20.92
CA LEU A 413 -12.58 -7.31 -20.71
C LEU A 413 -13.40 -8.57 -20.51
N SER A 414 -12.94 -9.71 -21.04
CA SER A 414 -13.63 -11.00 -20.89
C SER A 414 -13.20 -11.79 -19.65
N MET A 415 -12.13 -11.37 -18.97
CA MET A 415 -11.59 -12.08 -17.82
C MET A 415 -12.45 -11.82 -16.58
N LYS A 416 -12.81 -12.89 -15.87
CA LYS A 416 -13.55 -12.82 -14.61
C LYS A 416 -12.62 -12.90 -13.42
N ASN A 417 -12.83 -12.04 -12.43
CA ASN A 417 -12.21 -12.19 -11.12
C ASN A 417 -12.81 -13.38 -10.33
N LYS A 418 -12.32 -13.66 -9.11
CA LYS A 418 -12.85 -14.75 -8.27
C LYS A 418 -14.33 -14.59 -7.89
N GLN A 419 -14.86 -13.37 -7.91
CA GLN A 419 -16.27 -13.07 -7.65
C GLN A 419 -17.15 -13.23 -8.92
N GLY A 420 -16.55 -13.57 -10.07
CA GLY A 420 -17.26 -13.74 -11.34
C GLY A 420 -17.49 -12.44 -12.11
N ASN A 421 -17.05 -11.29 -11.56
CA ASN A 421 -17.18 -9.98 -12.18
C ASN A 421 -16.13 -9.82 -13.28
N VAL A 422 -16.53 -9.25 -14.41
CA VAL A 422 -15.62 -8.71 -15.43
C VAL A 422 -15.34 -7.23 -15.14
N PRO A 423 -14.33 -6.58 -15.77
CA PRO A 423 -14.00 -5.19 -15.48
C PRO A 423 -15.17 -4.21 -15.62
N ILE A 424 -16.06 -4.44 -16.59
CA ILE A 424 -17.19 -3.55 -16.84
C ILE A 424 -18.25 -3.58 -15.74
N ASP A 425 -18.34 -4.69 -14.99
CA ASP A 425 -19.26 -4.83 -13.85
C ASP A 425 -18.83 -3.96 -12.66
N LEU A 426 -17.58 -3.49 -12.66
CA LEU A 426 -16.99 -2.72 -11.57
C LEU A 426 -17.10 -1.20 -11.78
N ILE A 427 -17.59 -0.75 -12.93
CA ILE A 427 -17.77 0.66 -13.24
C ILE A 427 -19.14 1.12 -12.73
N SER A 428 -19.19 2.29 -12.09
CA SER A 428 -20.46 2.90 -11.68
C SER A 428 -21.39 3.10 -12.88
N LYS A 429 -22.68 2.81 -12.72
CA LYS A 429 -23.69 2.99 -13.78
C LYS A 429 -23.77 4.43 -14.31
N ASN A 430 -23.37 5.39 -13.50
CA ASN A 430 -23.39 6.82 -13.84
C ASN A 430 -22.05 7.30 -14.42
N ASP A 431 -21.04 6.43 -14.51
CA ASP A 431 -19.74 6.79 -15.05
C ASP A 431 -19.80 6.89 -16.59
N PRO A 432 -19.40 8.03 -17.19
CA PRO A 432 -19.43 8.19 -18.64
C PRO A 432 -18.52 7.20 -19.39
N ASN A 433 -17.53 6.59 -18.72
CA ASN A 433 -16.64 5.60 -19.34
C ASN A 433 -17.29 4.22 -19.47
N LEU A 434 -18.40 3.94 -18.76
CA LEU A 434 -19.12 2.69 -18.92
C LEU A 434 -19.62 2.51 -20.36
N SER A 435 -20.24 3.55 -20.92
CA SER A 435 -20.75 3.51 -22.30
C SER A 435 -19.61 3.35 -23.32
N LYS A 436 -18.49 4.07 -23.13
CA LYS A 436 -17.30 3.97 -23.98
C LYS A 436 -16.73 2.55 -23.99
N LEU A 437 -16.64 1.92 -22.82
CA LEU A 437 -16.12 0.55 -22.69
C LEU A 437 -17.09 -0.49 -23.27
N LEU A 438 -18.40 -0.32 -23.07
CA LEU A 438 -19.45 -1.14 -23.71
C LEU A 438 -19.36 -1.06 -25.23
N THR A 439 -19.29 0.15 -25.79
CA THR A 439 -19.16 0.36 -27.24
C THR A 439 -17.90 -0.31 -27.78
N PHE A 440 -16.76 -0.15 -27.09
CA PHE A 440 -15.52 -0.80 -27.47
C PHE A 440 -15.67 -2.34 -27.48
N GLN A 441 -16.28 -2.91 -26.45
CA GLN A 441 -16.51 -4.37 -26.37
C GLN A 441 -17.42 -4.86 -27.50
N LEU A 442 -18.51 -4.16 -27.81
CA LEU A 442 -19.46 -4.55 -28.86
C LEU A 442 -18.85 -4.51 -30.26
N LEU A 443 -18.00 -3.52 -30.56
CA LEU A 443 -17.36 -3.40 -31.88
C LEU A 443 -16.46 -4.60 -32.24
N SER A 444 -16.02 -5.39 -31.26
CA SER A 444 -15.26 -6.62 -31.50
C SER A 444 -16.09 -7.87 -31.78
N SER A 445 -17.39 -7.84 -31.44
CA SER A 445 -18.31 -8.96 -31.67
C SER A 445 -18.90 -8.95 -33.09
N LEU A 446 -18.68 -7.89 -33.86
CA LEU A 446 -19.08 -7.84 -35.26
C LEU A 446 -18.11 -8.68 -36.11
N PRO A 447 -18.58 -9.72 -36.82
CA PRO A 447 -17.73 -10.46 -37.73
C PRO A 447 -17.17 -9.48 -38.76
N LYS A 448 -15.84 -9.42 -38.88
CA LYS A 448 -15.16 -8.70 -39.96
C LYS A 448 -15.55 -9.37 -41.28
N LYS A 449 -16.71 -9.03 -41.84
CA LYS A 449 -17.05 -9.36 -43.22
C LYS A 449 -16.03 -8.61 -44.08
N SER A 450 -15.07 -9.36 -44.59
CA SER A 450 -14.19 -8.95 -45.67
C SER A 450 -15.07 -8.56 -46.87
N PHE A 451 -15.31 -7.27 -47.06
CA PHE A 451 -16.02 -6.73 -48.23
C PHE A 451 -15.10 -6.50 -49.43
N TYR A 452 -13.88 -7.04 -49.41
CA TYR A 452 -12.98 -7.02 -50.57
C TYR A 452 -12.57 -8.45 -50.94
N SER A 453 -13.44 -9.14 -51.67
CA SER A 453 -12.98 -10.08 -52.71
C SER A 453 -13.15 -9.38 -54.06
N SER A 454 -12.13 -8.64 -54.48
CA SER A 454 -12.00 -8.25 -55.88
C SER A 454 -11.69 -9.52 -56.68
N SER A 455 -12.71 -10.10 -57.30
CA SER A 455 -12.57 -11.14 -58.31
C SER A 455 -11.90 -10.53 -59.54
N ASN A 456 -10.57 -10.57 -59.61
CA ASN A 456 -9.88 -10.46 -60.88
C ASN A 456 -10.05 -11.79 -61.62
N HIS A 457 -10.99 -11.78 -62.57
CA HIS A 457 -10.95 -12.70 -63.70
C HIS A 457 -9.76 -12.33 -64.57
N GLU A 458 -8.72 -13.15 -64.60
CA GLU A 458 -7.78 -13.17 -65.71
C GLU A 458 -7.20 -14.58 -65.94
N ASN A 459 -7.73 -15.19 -66.99
CA ASN A 459 -7.11 -16.09 -67.97
C ASN A 459 -6.12 -17.18 -67.50
N LYS A 460 -6.61 -18.43 -67.55
CA LYS A 460 -5.83 -19.64 -67.73
C LYS A 460 -5.05 -19.59 -69.05
N ILE A 461 -3.72 -19.65 -68.97
CA ILE A 461 -2.88 -20.20 -70.04
C ILE A 461 -2.40 -21.57 -69.58
N ILE A 462 -2.70 -22.56 -70.41
CA ILE A 462 -2.31 -23.97 -70.30
C ILE A 462 -0.86 -24.08 -70.77
N GLN A 463 0.03 -24.65 -69.95
CA GLN A 463 1.22 -25.35 -70.46
C GLN A 463 1.48 -26.63 -69.67
N ASN A 464 1.79 -27.68 -70.45
CA ASN A 464 1.90 -29.07 -70.09
C ASN A 464 3.19 -29.37 -69.31
N GLU A 465 3.10 -30.19 -68.27
CA GLU A 465 4.23 -30.98 -67.77
C GLU A 465 4.30 -32.33 -68.52
N PRO A 466 5.49 -32.82 -68.88
CA PRO A 466 5.74 -34.24 -69.03
C PRO A 466 6.30 -34.85 -67.74
N GLN A 467 5.75 -36.03 -67.45
CA GLN A 467 6.11 -36.95 -66.39
C GLN A 467 7.56 -37.49 -66.45
N LYS A 468 7.96 -38.00 -65.27
CA LYS A 468 8.79 -39.19 -64.95
C LYS A 468 10.26 -38.96 -64.57
N GLY A 469 10.58 -39.54 -63.41
CA GLY A 469 11.94 -39.90 -63.00
C GLY A 469 12.05 -40.21 -61.52
N GLU A 470 11.60 -41.40 -61.10
CA GLU A 470 11.99 -42.02 -59.83
C GLU A 470 13.51 -42.21 -59.77
N LEU A 471 14.12 -42.05 -58.59
CA LEU A 471 15.14 -42.98 -58.09
C LEU A 471 15.47 -42.75 -56.60
N ASN A 472 15.34 -43.85 -55.86
CA ASN A 472 15.87 -44.16 -54.54
C ASN A 472 17.30 -43.62 -54.28
N ASN A 473 17.59 -43.23 -53.05
CA ASN A 473 18.35 -44.09 -52.13
C ASN A 473 18.51 -43.48 -50.73
N GLN A 474 18.47 -44.38 -49.75
CA GLN A 474 18.95 -44.24 -48.37
C GLN A 474 20.40 -43.72 -48.34
N TRP A 475 20.85 -43.22 -47.19
CA TRP A 475 21.97 -43.75 -46.39
C TRP A 475 22.22 -42.79 -45.21
N ASP A 476 22.48 -43.39 -44.05
CA ASP A 476 22.72 -42.78 -42.75
C ASP A 476 23.91 -41.81 -42.71
N ARG A 477 23.78 -40.75 -41.89
CA ARG A 477 24.68 -40.42 -40.76
C ARG A 477 24.11 -39.30 -39.89
#